data_AF-A0A3P3R226-F1
#
_entry.id   AF-A0A3P3R226-F1
#
_cell.length_a   1.000
_cell.length_b   1.000
_cell.length_c   1.000
_cell.angle_alpha   90.00
_cell.angle_beta   90.00
_cell.angle_gamma   90.00
#
_symmetry.space_group_name_H-M   'P 1'
#
loop_
_entity.id
_entity.type
_entity.pdbx_description
1 polymer ?
#
loop_
_entity_poly.entity_id
_entity_poly.type
_entity_poly.pdbx_seq_one_letter_code
_entity_poly.pdbx_strand_id
1 'polypeptide(L)'
;MILRVIVCGGRNFQDREFCFEKLDEIIGQLDNVEIVSGHAKGADTLGEEYALKNSLKVSVFKPDWKKYGRGAGPVRNKEMYKYALEDEPMIIAFWDGESKGTKSMIDIASKDGAKVHVVEI
;
A
#
# COMPACT_ATOMS: atom_id res chain seq x y z
N MET A 1 -10.87 -2.33 16.37
CA MET A 1 -10.74 -2.12 14.91
C MET A 1 -9.29 -1.77 14.65
N ILE A 2 -8.70 -2.35 13.61
CA ILE A 2 -7.29 -2.13 13.22
C ILE A 2 -7.29 -1.23 11.98
N LEU A 3 -6.40 -0.23 11.94
CA LEU A 3 -6.21 0.55 10.72
C LEU A 3 -5.30 -0.23 9.76
N ARG A 4 -5.87 -0.74 8.67
CA ARG A 4 -5.12 -1.49 7.65
C ARG A 4 -4.69 -0.55 6.54
N VAL A 5 -3.41 -0.20 6.56
CA VAL A 5 -2.79 0.80 5.68
C VAL A 5 -2.11 0.11 4.51
N ILE A 6 -2.65 0.29 3.31
CA ILE A 6 -2.00 -0.14 2.07
C ILE A 6 -0.97 0.90 1.67
N VAL A 7 0.30 0.54 1.74
CA VAL A 7 1.41 1.35 1.19
C VAL A 7 1.76 0.82 -0.19
N CYS A 8 1.59 1.64 -1.21
CA CYS A 8 1.82 1.24 -2.60
C CYS A 8 2.41 2.36 -3.45
N GLY A 9 2.99 2.02 -4.60
CA GLY A 9 3.66 3.01 -5.43
C GLY A 9 4.42 2.44 -6.62
N GLY A 10 5.07 3.32 -7.37
CA GLY A 10 5.89 2.96 -8.51
C GLY A 10 7.07 2.04 -8.12
N ARG A 11 7.42 1.08 -8.98
CA ARG A 11 8.49 0.09 -8.69
C ARG A 11 9.91 0.68 -8.66
N ASN A 12 10.08 1.88 -9.21
CA ASN A 12 11.36 2.57 -9.28
C ASN A 12 11.54 3.56 -8.12
N PHE A 13 10.48 3.85 -7.35
CA PHE A 13 10.53 4.73 -6.20
C PHE A 13 11.44 4.15 -5.12
N GLN A 14 12.49 4.87 -4.74
CA GLN A 14 13.53 4.38 -3.83
C GLN A 14 13.90 5.39 -2.74
N ASP A 15 13.20 6.53 -2.69
CA ASP A 15 13.47 7.55 -1.66
C ASP A 15 12.88 7.10 -0.32
N ARG A 16 13.70 6.36 0.42
CA ARG A 16 13.35 5.77 1.70
C ARG A 16 13.10 6.82 2.78
N GLU A 17 13.92 7.87 2.82
CA GLU A 17 13.81 8.91 3.83
C GLU A 17 12.49 9.67 3.66
N PHE A 18 12.21 10.10 2.44
CA PHE A 18 10.94 10.76 2.11
C PHE A 18 9.73 9.85 2.37
N CYS A 19 9.80 8.57 2.00
CA CYS A 19 8.74 7.61 2.29
C CYS A 19 8.44 7.53 3.79
N PHE A 20 9.49 7.40 4.62
CA PHE A 20 9.34 7.23 6.05
C PHE A 20 8.82 8.52 6.71
N GLU A 21 9.30 9.68 6.28
CA GLU A 21 8.79 10.98 6.73
C GLU A 21 7.28 11.09 6.48
N LYS A 22 6.82 10.73 5.27
CA LYS A 22 5.40 10.79 4.93
C LYS A 22 4.56 9.77 5.70
N LEU A 23 5.10 8.58 5.96
CA LEU A 23 4.41 7.61 6.81
C LEU A 23 4.34 8.11 8.26
N ASP A 24 5.40 8.69 8.81
CA ASP A 24 5.39 9.27 10.15
C ASP A 24 4.38 10.43 10.26
N GLU A 25 4.29 11.29 9.23
CA GLU A 25 3.30 12.37 9.16
C GLU A 25 1.85 11.86 9.16
N ILE A 26 1.55 10.81 8.37
CA ILE A 26 0.18 10.35 8.15
C ILE A 26 -0.29 9.37 9.24
N ILE A 27 0.59 8.46 9.66
CA ILE A 27 0.23 7.33 10.54
C ILE A 27 1.10 7.21 11.80
N GLY A 28 2.16 8.01 11.95
CA GLY A 28 3.14 7.83 13.03
C GLY A 28 2.61 8.12 14.44
N GLN A 29 1.47 8.79 14.58
CA GLN A 29 0.78 9.03 15.86
C GLN A 29 -0.50 8.19 16.02
N LEU A 30 -0.77 7.29 15.07
CA LEU A 30 -1.95 6.44 15.11
C LEU A 30 -1.65 5.11 15.80
N ASP A 31 -2.57 4.65 16.63
CA ASP A 31 -2.49 3.35 17.28
C ASP A 31 -3.12 2.24 16.42
N ASN A 32 -2.74 0.99 16.69
CA ASN A 32 -3.33 -0.21 16.06
C ASN A 32 -3.25 -0.20 14.52
N VAL A 33 -2.08 0.15 13.98
CA VAL A 33 -1.79 0.15 12.55
C VAL A 33 -1.22 -1.20 12.10
N GLU A 34 -1.70 -1.67 10.95
CA GLU A 34 -1.14 -2.80 10.21
C GLU A 34 -0.82 -2.36 8.78
N ILE A 35 0.40 -2.63 8.31
CA ILE A 35 0.78 -2.37 6.93
C ILE A 35 0.33 -3.55 6.06
N VAL A 36 -0.36 -3.24 4.97
CA VAL A 36 -0.75 -4.21 3.94
C VAL A 36 0.09 -3.95 2.69
N SER A 37 0.96 -4.90 2.37
CA SER A 37 1.86 -4.84 1.22
C SER A 37 1.46 -5.88 0.18
N GLY A 38 1.82 -5.68 -1.09
CA GLY A 38 1.88 -6.82 -1.99
C GLY A 38 3.20 -7.06 -2.65
N HIS A 39 4.26 -6.77 -1.92
CA HIS A 39 5.58 -7.34 -2.14
C HIS A 39 6.16 -7.00 -3.51
N ALA A 40 5.81 -5.81 -4.02
CA ALA A 40 6.48 -5.23 -5.16
C ALA A 40 7.75 -4.50 -4.71
N LYS A 41 8.67 -4.28 -5.66
CA LYS A 41 9.76 -3.31 -5.46
C LYS A 41 9.18 -1.91 -5.27
N GLY A 42 9.95 -1.03 -4.64
CA GLY A 42 9.61 0.36 -4.41
C GLY A 42 8.78 0.55 -3.16
N ALA A 43 7.68 1.32 -3.25
CA ALA A 43 6.89 1.71 -2.07
C ALA A 43 6.38 0.52 -1.23
N ASP A 44 5.94 -0.59 -1.85
CA ASP A 44 5.54 -1.80 -1.11
C ASP A 44 6.70 -2.32 -0.22
N THR A 45 7.94 -2.35 -0.75
CA THR A 45 9.13 -2.76 0.02
C THR A 45 9.44 -1.76 1.14
N LEU A 46 9.37 -0.46 0.86
CA LEU A 46 9.61 0.58 1.86
C LEU A 46 8.55 0.55 2.99
N GLY A 47 7.29 0.24 2.66
CA GLY A 47 6.24 0.02 3.65
C GLY A 47 6.49 -1.18 4.54
N GLU A 48 6.96 -2.30 3.97
CA GLU A 48 7.39 -3.48 4.74
C GLU A 48 8.55 -3.13 5.70
N GLU A 49 9.56 -2.39 5.21
CA GLU A 49 10.67 -1.92 6.05
C GLU A 49 10.23 -0.96 7.16
N TYR A 50 9.30 -0.05 6.86
CA TYR A 50 8.74 0.89 7.83
C TYR A 50 7.99 0.13 8.93
N ALA A 51 7.19 -0.88 8.56
CA ALA A 51 6.49 -1.73 9.51
C ALA A 51 7.48 -2.44 10.46
N LEU A 52 8.53 -3.04 9.89
CA LEU A 52 9.55 -3.73 10.66
C LEU A 52 10.28 -2.79 11.63
N LYS A 53 10.69 -1.61 11.17
CA LYS A 53 11.37 -0.60 12.00
C LYS A 53 10.53 -0.19 13.21
N ASN A 54 9.22 -0.04 13.01
CA ASN A 54 8.30 0.46 14.02
C ASN A 54 7.53 -0.65 14.78
N SER A 55 7.94 -1.92 14.60
CA SER A 55 7.26 -3.09 15.20
C SER A 55 5.76 -3.19 14.88
N LEU A 56 5.36 -2.71 13.70
CA LEU A 56 3.98 -2.82 13.21
C LEU A 56 3.73 -4.20 12.60
N LYS A 57 2.48 -4.63 12.60
CA LYS A 57 2.06 -5.83 11.86
C LYS A 57 2.19 -5.57 10.36
N VAL A 58 2.50 -6.64 9.62
CA VAL A 58 2.55 -6.61 8.17
C VAL A 58 1.85 -7.83 7.57
N SER A 59 0.93 -7.57 6.65
CA SER A 59 0.27 -8.58 5.83
C SER A 59 0.71 -8.45 4.38
N VAL A 60 1.27 -9.53 3.82
CA VAL A 60 1.94 -9.52 2.51
C VAL A 60 1.17 -10.36 1.49
N PHE A 61 0.75 -9.72 0.40
CA PHE A 61 -0.03 -10.33 -0.68
C PHE A 61 0.79 -10.46 -1.96
N LYS A 62 1.36 -11.64 -2.21
CA LYS A 62 2.18 -11.87 -3.41
C LYS A 62 1.29 -12.15 -4.63
N PRO A 63 1.53 -11.49 -5.78
CA PRO A 63 0.77 -11.77 -7.00
C PRO A 63 1.04 -13.18 -7.55
N ASP A 64 -0.03 -13.94 -7.83
CA ASP A 64 0.06 -15.26 -8.46
C ASP A 64 0.17 -15.16 -9.99
N TRP A 65 1.40 -14.90 -10.45
CA TRP A 65 1.72 -14.81 -11.88
C TRP A 65 1.50 -16.12 -12.64
N LYS A 66 1.64 -17.27 -11.96
CA LYS A 66 1.45 -18.59 -12.59
C LYS A 66 -0.01 -18.82 -12.94
N LYS A 67 -0.93 -18.40 -12.07
CA LYS A 67 -2.37 -18.56 -12.27
C LYS A 67 -2.98 -17.49 -13.17
N TYR A 68 -2.61 -16.23 -12.98
CA TYR A 68 -3.33 -15.11 -13.60
C TYR A 68 -2.52 -14.36 -14.67
N GLY A 69 -1.26 -14.70 -14.90
CA GLY A 69 -0.39 -14.01 -15.85
C GLY A 69 -0.39 -12.49 -15.62
N ARG A 70 -0.58 -11.69 -16.66
CA ARG A 70 -0.63 -10.22 -16.57
C ARG A 70 -1.71 -9.68 -15.63
N GLY A 71 -2.75 -10.46 -15.34
CA GLY A 71 -3.82 -10.10 -14.41
C GLY A 71 -3.47 -10.26 -12.93
N ALA A 72 -2.33 -10.89 -12.60
CA ALA A 72 -1.96 -11.19 -11.22
C ALA A 72 -1.82 -9.94 -10.34
N GLY A 73 -1.25 -8.86 -10.87
CA GLY A 73 -1.13 -7.59 -10.16
C GLY A 73 -2.50 -6.99 -9.78
N PRO A 74 -3.40 -6.75 -10.75
CA PRO A 74 -4.76 -6.27 -10.46
C PRO A 74 -5.58 -7.18 -9.54
N VAL A 75 -5.46 -8.50 -9.67
CA VAL A 75 -6.15 -9.45 -8.77
C VAL A 75 -5.62 -9.29 -7.34
N ARG A 76 -4.31 -9.28 -7.16
CA ARG A 76 -3.64 -9.03 -5.89
C ARG A 76 -4.09 -7.70 -5.26
N ASN A 77 -4.16 -6.62 -6.05
CA ASN A 77 -4.61 -5.31 -5.55
C ASN A 77 -6.03 -5.39 -4.97
N LYS A 78 -6.94 -6.12 -5.63
CA LYS A 78 -8.30 -6.35 -5.12
C LYS A 78 -8.30 -7.19 -3.84
N GLU A 79 -7.44 -8.19 -3.75
CA GLU A 79 -7.31 -9.04 -2.55
C GLU A 79 -6.80 -8.23 -1.34
N MET A 80 -5.77 -7.41 -1.53
CA MET A 80 -5.27 -6.49 -0.49
C MET A 80 -6.36 -5.53 -0.02
N TYR A 81 -7.11 -4.92 -0.95
CA TYR A 81 -8.15 -3.97 -0.60
C TYR A 81 -9.33 -4.63 0.11
N LYS A 82 -9.76 -5.82 -0.37
CA LYS A 82 -10.78 -6.62 0.29
C LYS A 82 -10.36 -6.99 1.71
N TYR A 83 -9.10 -7.35 1.91
CA TYR A 83 -8.57 -7.60 3.25
C TYR A 83 -8.60 -6.32 4.10
N ALA A 84 -8.19 -5.17 3.57
CA ALA A 84 -8.24 -3.91 4.31
C ALA A 84 -9.68 -3.53 4.76
N LEU A 85 -10.69 -3.82 3.94
CA LEU A 85 -12.11 -3.57 4.21
C LEU A 85 -12.72 -4.41 5.35
N GLU A 86 -12.07 -5.48 5.80
CA GLU A 86 -12.55 -6.24 6.96
C GLU A 86 -12.39 -5.44 8.27
N ASP A 87 -11.55 -4.40 8.27
CA ASP A 87 -11.44 -3.39 9.31
C ASP A 87 -11.50 -1.98 8.65
N GLU A 88 -10.66 -1.02 9.08
CA GLU A 88 -10.63 0.34 8.56
C GLU A 88 -9.55 0.46 7.47
N PRO A 89 -9.91 0.65 6.18
CA PRO A 89 -8.94 0.77 5.10
C PRO A 89 -8.38 2.19 4.99
N MET A 90 -7.07 2.31 4.82
CA MET A 90 -6.41 3.54 4.38
C MET A 90 -5.38 3.21 3.30
N ILE A 91 -5.29 4.06 2.28
CA ILE A 91 -4.32 3.90 1.20
C ILE A 91 -3.36 5.07 1.27
N ILE A 92 -2.06 4.78 1.24
CA ILE A 92 -0.98 5.75 1.05
C ILE A 92 -0.26 5.35 -0.25
N ALA A 93 -0.50 6.14 -1.29
CA ALA A 93 -0.02 5.87 -2.64
C ALA A 93 1.06 6.88 -3.03
N PHE A 94 2.30 6.41 -3.12
CA PHE A 94 3.42 7.16 -3.69
C PHE A 94 3.36 7.06 -5.22
N TRP A 95 2.85 8.10 -5.88
CA TRP A 95 2.46 8.05 -7.28
C TRP A 95 3.11 9.14 -8.13
N ASP A 96 3.68 8.70 -9.24
CA ASP A 96 4.31 9.49 -10.31
C ASP A 96 3.31 10.04 -11.35
N GLY A 97 2.00 9.81 -11.15
CA GLY A 97 0.96 10.13 -12.13
C GLY A 97 0.85 9.14 -13.30
N GLU A 98 1.79 8.20 -13.46
CA GLU A 98 1.87 7.30 -14.63
C GLU A 98 1.67 5.83 -14.29
N SER A 99 2.09 5.39 -13.11
CA SER A 99 2.04 3.99 -12.67
C SER A 99 0.60 3.45 -12.68
N LYS A 100 0.29 2.63 -13.68
CA LYS A 100 -1.02 1.97 -13.82
C LYS A 100 -1.37 1.08 -12.64
N GLY A 101 -0.37 0.45 -12.01
CA GLY A 101 -0.55 -0.39 -10.83
C GLY A 101 -1.00 0.41 -9.62
N THR A 102 -0.36 1.56 -9.38
CA THR A 102 -0.70 2.49 -8.30
C THR A 102 -2.06 3.13 -8.54
N LYS A 103 -2.29 3.65 -9.75
CA LYS A 103 -3.60 4.17 -10.16
C LYS A 103 -4.72 3.16 -9.93
N SER A 104 -4.49 1.88 -10.28
CA SER A 104 -5.48 0.83 -10.03
C SER A 104 -5.86 0.68 -8.56
N MET A 105 -4.92 0.86 -7.61
CA MET A 105 -5.24 0.80 -6.18
C MET A 105 -6.02 2.06 -5.74
N ILE A 106 -5.57 3.24 -6.17
CA ILE A 106 -6.26 4.52 -5.91
C ILE A 106 -7.71 4.47 -6.41
N ASP A 107 -7.93 4.01 -7.64
CA ASP A 107 -9.25 3.91 -8.26
C ASP A 107 -10.18 2.94 -7.52
N ILE A 108 -9.65 1.83 -7.00
CA ILE A 108 -10.43 0.86 -6.22
C ILE A 108 -10.88 1.49 -4.89
N ALA A 109 -9.95 2.08 -4.15
CA ALA A 109 -10.24 2.65 -2.84
C ALA A 109 -11.15 3.89 -2.91
N SER A 110 -10.93 4.76 -3.90
CA SER A 110 -11.72 5.99 -4.05
C SER A 110 -13.17 5.71 -4.41
N LYS A 111 -13.45 4.65 -5.19
CA LYS A 111 -14.83 4.26 -5.56
C LYS A 111 -15.66 3.84 -4.36
N ASP A 112 -15.01 3.26 -3.36
CA ASP A 112 -15.65 2.73 -2.17
C ASP A 112 -15.61 3.73 -0.99
N GLY A 113 -15.10 4.95 -1.22
CA GLY A 113 -15.07 6.03 -0.23
C GLY A 113 -14.00 5.89 0.85
N ALA A 114 -13.03 4.99 0.68
CA ALA A 114 -11.93 4.83 1.63
C ALA A 114 -11.02 6.06 1.67
N LYS A 115 -10.29 6.23 2.77
CA LYS A 115 -9.32 7.32 2.94
C LYS A 115 -8.09 7.05 2.07
N VAL A 116 -7.84 7.92 1.09
CA VAL A 116 -6.72 7.82 0.15
C VAL A 116 -5.82 9.05 0.29
N HIS A 117 -4.54 8.81 0.59
CA HIS A 117 -3.47 9.80 0.52
C HIS A 117 -2.63 9.53 -0.73
N VAL A 118 -2.61 10.49 -1.65
CA VAL A 118 -1.69 10.45 -2.79
C VAL A 118 -0.50 11.34 -2.46
N VAL A 119 0.70 10.75 -2.50
CA VAL A 119 1.98 11.45 -2.32
C VAL A 119 2.65 11.49 -3.70
N GLU A 120 2.86 12.69 -4.21
CA GLU A 120 3.52 12.90 -5.51
C GLU A 120 5.03 12.59 -5.41
N ILE A 121 5.57 11.85 -6.38
CA ILE A 121 6.98 11.41 -6.46
C ILE A 121 7.54 11.52 -7.89
#